data_AF-A0A6M4JG15-F1
#
_entry.id   AF-A0A6M4JG15-F1
#
_cell.length_a   1.000
_cell.length_b   1.000
_cell.length_c   1.000
_cell.angle_alpha   90.00
_cell.angle_beta   90.00
_cell.angle_gamma   90.00
#
_symmetry.space_group_name_H-M   'P 1'
#
loop_
_entity.id
_entity.type
_entity.pdbx_description
1 polymer ?
#
loop_
_entity_poly.entity_id
_entity_poly.type
_entity_poly.pdbx_seq_one_letter_code
_entity_poly.pdbx_strand_id
1 'polypeptide(L)'
;MENYSQQAYWLYSLKLNLAITDNERDAELIELIDIAHINIWTQFYELKLENDAIPSSHPWAFDNITKRATLHLAATYFMNPDINMQGSNVIDNRMIYRILGGRVKYA
;
A
#
# COMPACT_ATOMS: atom_id res chain seq x y z
N MET A 1 9.44 -8.52 -17.10
CA MET A 1 8.61 -9.65 -16.60
C MET A 1 8.51 -9.70 -15.07
N GLU A 2 9.20 -8.84 -14.31
CA GLU A 2 9.21 -8.91 -12.82
C GLU A 2 8.02 -8.22 -12.13
N ASN A 3 7.38 -7.21 -12.73
CA ASN A 3 6.28 -6.48 -12.09
C ASN A 3 4.99 -7.30 -11.94
N TYR A 4 4.65 -8.13 -12.93
CA TYR A 4 3.43 -8.96 -12.86
C TYR A 4 3.50 -9.99 -11.72
N SER A 5 4.69 -10.52 -11.40
CA SER A 5 4.85 -11.43 -10.26
C SER A 5 4.71 -10.74 -8.90
N GLN A 6 5.16 -9.48 -8.79
CA GLN A 6 5.12 -8.73 -7.53
C GLN A 6 3.67 -8.33 -7.19
N GLN A 7 2.95 -7.73 -8.14
CA GLN A 7 1.56 -7.32 -7.94
C GLN A 7 0.65 -8.54 -7.72
N ALA A 8 0.83 -9.64 -8.47
CA ALA A 8 0.08 -10.87 -8.24
C ALA A 8 0.33 -11.44 -6.83
N TYR A 9 1.57 -11.39 -6.34
CA TYR A 9 1.91 -11.82 -4.99
C TYR A 9 1.29 -10.93 -3.91
N TRP A 10 1.24 -9.62 -4.13
CA TRP A 10 0.64 -8.66 -3.20
C TRP A 10 -0.88 -8.79 -3.19
N LEU A 11 -1.51 -8.94 -4.36
CA LEU A 11 -2.93 -9.23 -4.50
C LEU A 11 -3.32 -10.52 -3.76
N TYR A 12 -2.59 -11.62 -4.01
CA TYR A 12 -2.82 -12.87 -3.29
C TYR A 12 -2.75 -12.69 -1.77
N SER A 13 -1.74 -11.96 -1.29
CA SER A 13 -1.57 -11.66 0.14
C SER A 13 -2.73 -10.83 0.70
N LEU A 14 -3.21 -9.83 -0.06
CA LEU A 14 -4.33 -8.99 0.33
C LEU A 14 -5.62 -9.81 0.43
N LYS A 15 -5.90 -10.64 -0.59
CA LYS A 15 -7.08 -11.51 -0.65
C LYS A 15 -7.12 -12.48 0.51
N LEU A 16 -5.98 -13.09 0.86
CA LEU A 16 -5.87 -13.93 2.06
C LEU A 16 -6.21 -13.16 3.34
N ASN A 17 -5.69 -11.94 3.51
CA ASN A 17 -5.95 -11.12 4.69
C ASN A 17 -7.42 -10.68 4.80
N LEU A 18 -8.08 -10.47 3.67
CA LEU A 18 -9.49 -10.06 3.58
C LEU A 18 -10.47 -11.24 3.48
N ALA A 19 -9.97 -12.49 3.48
CA ALA A 19 -10.75 -13.70 3.23
C ALA A 19 -11.57 -13.66 1.92
N ILE A 20 -11.01 -13.07 0.85
CA ILE A 20 -11.60 -13.01 -0.49
C ILE A 20 -11.12 -14.23 -1.30
N THR A 21 -12.05 -14.99 -1.87
CA THR A 21 -11.75 -16.24 -2.59
C THR A 21 -12.01 -16.16 -4.09
N ASP A 22 -12.90 -15.27 -4.54
CA ASP A 22 -13.19 -15.00 -5.94
C ASP A 22 -12.25 -13.96 -6.54
N ASN A 23 -12.32 -13.77 -7.86
CA ASN A 23 -11.49 -12.82 -8.62
C ASN A 23 -12.31 -11.63 -9.16
N GLU A 24 -13.57 -11.45 -8.74
CA GLU A 24 -14.46 -10.45 -9.33
C GLU A 24 -13.95 -9.02 -9.11
N ARG A 25 -13.20 -8.80 -8.03
CA ARG A 25 -12.66 -7.50 -7.62
C ARG A 25 -11.14 -7.40 -7.75
N ASP A 26 -10.49 -8.29 -8.50
CA ASP A 26 -9.03 -8.30 -8.62
C ASP A 26 -8.48 -6.99 -9.18
N ALA A 27 -9.17 -6.40 -10.17
CA ALA A 27 -8.78 -5.12 -10.77
C ALA A 27 -8.83 -3.97 -9.75
N GLU A 28 -9.92 -3.89 -8.98
CA GLU A 28 -10.10 -2.89 -7.92
C GLU A 28 -9.05 -3.06 -6.81
N LEU A 29 -8.81 -4.30 -6.37
CA LEU A 29 -7.80 -4.59 -5.35
C LEU A 29 -6.38 -4.24 -5.81
N ILE A 30 -6.05 -4.46 -7.08
CA ILE A 30 -4.77 -4.04 -7.65
C ILE A 30 -4.65 -2.50 -7.63
N GLU A 31 -5.70 -1.78 -8.04
CA GLU A 31 -5.71 -0.32 -8.00
C GLU A 31 -5.50 0.22 -6.58
N LEU A 32 -6.19 -0.37 -5.58
CA LEU A 32 -6.00 0.00 -4.18
C LEU A 32 -4.59 -0.30 -3.67
N ILE A 33 -3.96 -1.39 -4.12
CA ILE A 33 -2.57 -1.71 -3.80
C ILE A 33 -1.63 -0.66 -4.38
N ASP A 34 -1.81 -0.28 -5.63
CA ASP A 34 -0.96 0.70 -6.31
C ASP A 34 -1.10 2.10 -5.66
N ILE A 35 -2.33 2.54 -5.39
CA ILE A 35 -2.60 3.80 -4.66
C ILE A 35 -1.97 3.76 -3.27
N ALA A 36 -2.15 2.66 -2.53
CA ALA A 36 -1.56 2.50 -1.22
C ALA A 36 -0.02 2.55 -1.28
N HIS A 37 0.60 1.91 -2.27
CA HIS A 37 2.06 1.88 -2.42
C HIS A 37 2.62 3.28 -2.68
N ILE A 38 1.97 4.02 -3.58
CA ILE A 38 2.30 5.43 -3.85
C ILE A 38 2.15 6.26 -2.58
N ASN A 39 1.06 6.09 -1.82
CA ASN A 39 0.84 6.87 -0.61
C ASN A 39 1.85 6.54 0.50
N ILE A 40 2.23 5.27 0.68
CA ILE A 40 3.34 4.90 1.57
C ILE A 40 4.63 5.63 1.14
N TRP A 41 4.91 5.68 -0.15
CA TRP A 41 6.10 6.32 -0.69
C TRP A 41 6.12 7.84 -0.51
N THR A 42 5.04 8.51 -0.88
CA THR A 42 5.00 9.97 -0.97
C THR A 42 4.52 10.63 0.32
N GLN A 43 3.56 10.03 1.04
CA GLN A 43 2.95 10.65 2.22
C GLN A 43 3.61 10.21 3.53
N PHE A 44 4.08 8.95 3.62
CA PHE A 44 4.69 8.44 4.85
C PHE A 44 6.20 8.50 4.81
N TYR A 45 6.84 8.02 3.73
CA TYR A 45 8.29 8.17 3.58
C TYR A 45 8.72 9.56 3.13
N GLU A 46 7.80 10.38 2.64
CA GLU A 46 8.08 11.73 2.09
C GLU A 46 9.13 11.69 0.96
N LEU A 47 9.17 10.59 0.20
CA LEU A 47 10.11 10.39 -0.92
C LEU A 47 9.47 10.81 -2.25
N LYS A 48 10.31 11.20 -3.20
CA LYS A 48 9.89 11.62 -4.54
C LYS A 48 9.74 10.42 -5.48
N LEU A 49 8.81 10.52 -6.40
CA LEU A 49 8.70 9.61 -7.55
C LEU A 49 9.76 9.96 -8.60
N GLU A 50 10.19 8.95 -9.36
CA GLU A 50 11.06 9.10 -10.52
C GLU A 50 10.26 8.73 -11.77
N ASN A 51 10.06 9.68 -12.69
CA ASN A 51 9.23 9.51 -13.88
C ASN A 51 7.81 8.99 -13.54
N ASP A 52 7.17 9.62 -12.54
CA ASP A 52 5.84 9.26 -12.04
C ASP A 52 5.72 7.83 -11.47
N ALA A 53 6.85 7.18 -11.15
CA ALA A 53 6.89 5.85 -10.58
C ALA A 53 7.80 5.75 -9.34
N ILE A 54 7.59 4.72 -8.53
CA ILE A 54 8.47 4.41 -7.41
C ILE A 54 9.77 3.80 -7.97
N PRO A 55 10.96 4.32 -7.61
CA PRO A 55 12.22 3.82 -8.14
C PRO A 55 12.51 2.40 -7.63
N SER A 56 12.52 1.43 -8.55
CA SER A 56 12.75 0.02 -8.23
C SER A 56 14.15 -0.28 -7.67
N SER A 57 15.11 0.63 -7.87
CA SER A 57 16.46 0.56 -7.33
C SER A 57 16.53 0.89 -5.84
N HIS A 58 15.52 1.57 -5.28
CA HIS A 58 15.57 1.98 -3.88
C HIS A 58 15.32 0.78 -2.95
N PRO A 59 16.12 0.60 -1.87
CA PRO A 59 16.03 -0.59 -1.01
C PRO A 59 14.67 -0.74 -0.33
N TRP A 60 13.93 0.35 -0.13
CA TRP A 60 12.60 0.34 0.47
C TRP A 60 11.46 0.26 -0.56
N ALA A 61 11.73 0.25 -1.87
CA ALA A 61 10.67 0.33 -2.86
C ALA A 61 9.71 -0.87 -2.79
N PHE A 62 10.24 -2.09 -2.61
CA PHE A 62 9.47 -3.32 -2.68
C PHE A 62 9.76 -4.32 -1.56
N ASP A 63 10.39 -3.85 -0.48
CA ASP A 63 10.73 -4.74 0.63
C ASP A 63 9.51 -5.15 1.46
N ASN A 64 9.74 -6.08 2.39
CA ASN A 64 8.67 -6.65 3.21
C ASN A 64 8.01 -5.65 4.17
N ILE A 65 8.71 -4.59 4.60
CA ILE A 65 8.14 -3.58 5.50
C ILE A 65 7.19 -2.70 4.70
N THR A 66 7.63 -2.22 3.55
CA THR A 66 6.83 -1.42 2.62
C THR A 66 5.63 -2.21 2.10
N LYS A 67 5.82 -3.49 1.77
CA LYS A 67 4.73 -4.41 1.42
C LYS A 67 3.68 -4.46 2.54
N ARG A 68 4.08 -4.69 3.80
CA ARG A 68 3.14 -4.80 4.93
C ARG A 68 2.34 -3.51 5.13
N ALA A 69 3.00 -2.36 5.06
CA ALA A 69 2.33 -1.07 5.19
C ALA A 69 1.36 -0.83 4.03
N THR A 70 1.77 -1.16 2.80
CA THR A 70 0.94 -1.07 1.60
C THR A 70 -0.30 -1.95 1.72
N LEU A 71 -0.16 -3.22 2.09
CA LEU A 71 -1.29 -4.13 2.24
C LEU A 71 -2.26 -3.70 3.35
N HIS A 72 -1.74 -3.15 4.45
CA HIS A 72 -2.58 -2.61 5.52
C HIS A 72 -3.40 -1.40 5.03
N LEU A 73 -2.75 -0.49 4.32
CA LEU A 73 -3.40 0.71 3.78
C LEU A 73 -4.43 0.36 2.69
N ALA A 74 -4.08 -0.55 1.76
CA ALA A 74 -5.00 -1.04 0.74
C ALA A 74 -6.24 -1.72 1.34
N ALA A 75 -6.05 -2.56 2.38
CA ALA A 75 -7.16 -3.15 3.13
C ALA A 75 -8.03 -2.08 3.80
N THR A 76 -7.42 -1.01 4.31
CA THR A 76 -8.14 0.10 4.94
C THR A 76 -9.01 0.84 3.93
N TYR A 77 -8.50 1.11 2.72
CA TYR A 77 -9.26 1.72 1.64
C TYR A 77 -10.42 0.83 1.19
N PHE A 78 -10.17 -0.46 1.02
CA PHE A 78 -11.20 -1.41 0.61
C PHE A 78 -12.35 -1.49 1.62
N MET A 79 -12.05 -1.45 2.93
CA MET A 79 -13.08 -1.49 3.98
C MET A 79 -13.83 -0.16 4.15
N ASN A 80 -13.30 0.95 3.63
CA ASN A 80 -13.86 2.29 3.77
C ASN A 80 -13.89 3.00 2.40
N PRO A 81 -14.83 2.65 1.50
CA PRO A 81 -14.87 3.14 0.12
C PRO A 81 -15.33 4.60 -0.02
N ASP A 82 -15.62 5.31 1.08
CA ASP A 82 -16.03 6.72 1.06
C ASP A 82 -14.82 7.65 0.93
N ILE A 83 -14.23 7.64 -0.26
CA ILE A 83 -12.98 8.33 -0.63
C ILE A 83 -13.15 9.87 -0.60
N ASN A 84 -14.39 10.38 -0.46
CA ASN A 84 -14.68 11.80 -0.32
C ASN A 84 -14.51 12.33 1.12
N MET A 85 -14.28 11.47 2.12
CA MET A 85 -13.99 11.87 3.51
C MET A 85 -12.58 11.44 3.95
N GLN A 86 -11.59 12.22 3.52
CA GLN A 86 -10.38 12.53 4.30
C GLN A 86 -9.38 11.38 4.54
N GLY A 87 -8.36 11.32 3.69
CA GLY A 87 -7.07 10.70 4.00
C GLY A 87 -6.30 11.32 5.18
N SER A 88 -6.92 12.21 5.97
CA SER A 88 -6.37 12.72 7.24
C SER A 88 -7.13 12.24 8.50
N ASN A 89 -8.38 11.78 8.39
CA ASN A 89 -9.25 11.64 9.58
C ASN A 89 -9.71 10.21 9.90
N VAL A 90 -9.56 9.24 8.97
CA VAL A 90 -10.02 7.85 9.19
C VAL A 90 -8.90 6.81 9.11
N ILE A 91 -7.78 7.13 8.45
CA ILE A 91 -6.63 6.23 8.44
C ILE A 91 -6.00 6.29 9.84
N ASP A 92 -6.03 5.19 10.59
CA ASP A 92 -5.21 5.05 11.79
C ASP A 92 -3.73 5.00 11.37
N ASN A 93 -3.19 6.18 11.10
CA ASN A 93 -1.82 6.37 10.67
C ASN A 93 -0.85 5.74 11.67
N ARG A 94 -1.23 5.59 12.96
CA ARG A 94 -0.39 4.96 13.98
C ARG A 94 0.00 3.55 13.61
N MET A 95 -0.90 2.78 12.98
CA MET A 95 -0.58 1.42 12.56
C MET A 95 0.41 1.41 11.40
N ILE A 96 0.27 2.33 10.44
CA ILE A 96 1.27 2.51 9.38
C ILE A 96 2.63 2.92 9.97
N TYR A 97 2.68 3.95 10.82
CA TYR A 97 3.91 4.36 11.49
C TYR A 97 4.55 3.23 12.31
N ARG A 98 3.74 2.38 12.97
CA ARG A 98 4.24 1.20 13.70
C ARG A 98 4.85 0.15 12.75
N ILE A 99 4.23 -0.11 11.61
CA ILE A 99 4.76 -1.04 10.60
C ILE A 99 6.07 -0.50 10.03
N LEU A 100 6.09 0.78 9.65
CA LEU A 100 7.24 1.44 9.04
C LEU A 100 8.39 1.64 10.03
N GLY A 101 8.09 1.68 11.33
CA GLY A 101 9.07 1.71 12.42
C GLY A 101 10.06 2.86 12.27
N GLY A 102 11.35 2.59 12.46
CA GLY A 102 12.41 3.61 12.45
C GLY A 102 12.66 4.33 11.12
N ARG A 103 11.94 3.98 10.04
CA ARG A 103 12.04 4.67 8.73
C ARG A 103 11.33 6.01 8.72
N VAL A 104 10.34 6.16 9.58
CA VAL A 104 9.46 7.32 9.67
C VAL A 104 9.36 7.74 11.12
N LYS A 105 9.33 9.03 11.38
CA LYS A 105 9.04 9.54 12.72
C LYS A 105 7.57 9.90 12.78
N TYR A 106 6.89 9.47 13.84
CA TYR A 106 5.58 9.99 14.16
C TYR A 106 5.75 11.46 14.55
N ALA A 107 5.23 12.38 13.75
CA ALA A 107 5.25 13.81 14.02
C ALA A 107 4.17 14.21 15.03
#